data_AF-X1T6L4-F1
#
_entry.id   AF-X1T6L4-F1
#
_cell.length_a   1.000
_cell.length_b   1.000
_cell.length_c   1.000
_cell.angle_alpha   90.00
_cell.angle_beta   90.00
_cell.angle_gamma   90.00
#
_symmetry.space_group_name_H-M   'P 1'
#
loop_
_entity.id
_entity.type
_entity.pdbx_description
1 polymer ?
#
loop_
_entity_poly.entity_id
_entity_poly.type
_entity_poly.pdbx_seq_one_letter_code
_entity_poly.pdbx_strand_id
1 'polypeptide(L)'
;VGQNGEDGPGAEGGAIWIASGASPVIKNCLIRDNSILGGFGGTGYSADEFHNAGRGGWGGWAYGGAIYCDVTSSPTFINCRIIDNQAIGGVGGNGGTWDPEGGRANHGGNWSRAEWWDRDPETLDWVWVQGDLWEVWLTTYIAGDTYWQGDPYIGDYRWYSGYGGGVFINRASVAPGINNCLFYPVWVVWMLRPDFNILI
;
A
#
# COMPACT_ATOMS: atom_id res chain seq x y z
N VAL A 1 7.17 20.94 -15.42
CA VAL A 1 8.50 20.39 -15.78
C VAL A 1 9.13 19.88 -14.50
N GLY A 2 9.91 18.80 -14.54
CA GLY A 2 10.60 18.35 -13.33
C GLY A 2 9.68 18.01 -12.14
N GLN A 3 8.44 17.60 -12.40
CA GLN A 3 7.52 17.17 -11.35
C GLN A 3 7.47 15.66 -11.30
N ASN A 4 7.44 15.11 -10.09
CA ASN A 4 7.21 13.70 -9.87
C ASN A 4 5.82 13.29 -10.36
N GLY A 5 5.68 12.02 -10.74
CA GLY A 5 4.37 11.44 -10.95
C GLY A 5 3.61 11.35 -9.64
N GLU A 6 2.30 11.58 -9.69
CA GLU A 6 1.41 11.45 -8.53
C GLU A 6 1.42 10.01 -7.99
N ASP A 7 1.47 9.84 -6.68
CA ASP A 7 1.41 8.51 -6.08
C ASP A 7 -0.02 7.95 -6.14
N GLY A 8 -0.13 6.65 -6.42
CA GLY A 8 -1.41 5.95 -6.48
C GLY A 8 -2.08 5.87 -5.10
N PRO A 9 -3.38 6.18 -4.97
CA PRO A 9 -4.09 6.04 -3.70
C PRO A 9 -4.18 4.59 -3.24
N GLY A 10 -4.23 4.36 -1.92
CA GLY A 10 -4.49 3.05 -1.35
C GLY A 10 -5.93 2.56 -1.53
N ALA A 11 -6.17 1.26 -1.30
CA ALA A 11 -7.50 0.65 -1.31
C ALA A 11 -7.71 -0.31 -0.13
N GLU A 12 -8.90 -0.32 0.45
CA GLU A 12 -9.24 -1.12 1.64
C GLU A 12 -10.59 -1.82 1.49
N GLY A 13 -10.70 -3.05 1.98
CA GLY A 13 -11.97 -3.68 2.38
C GLY A 13 -13.08 -3.64 1.33
N GLY A 14 -13.04 -4.52 0.32
CA GLY A 14 -14.03 -4.52 -0.77
C GLY A 14 -15.48 -4.79 -0.37
N ALA A 15 -15.72 -5.37 0.81
CA ALA A 15 -17.05 -5.69 1.33
C ALA A 15 -17.31 -5.13 2.73
N ILE A 16 -16.35 -5.27 3.64
CA ILE A 16 -16.50 -4.90 5.04
C ILE A 16 -15.27 -4.11 5.48
N TRP A 17 -15.51 -2.92 5.99
CA TRP A 17 -14.49 -2.10 6.62
C TRP A 17 -14.80 -1.97 8.11
N ILE A 18 -13.91 -2.48 8.95
CA ILE A 18 -14.07 -2.54 10.41
C ILE A 18 -13.21 -1.42 11.01
N ALA A 19 -13.91 -0.40 11.51
CA ALA A 19 -13.31 0.82 12.04
C ALA A 19 -12.39 0.58 13.25
N SER A 20 -11.51 1.55 13.51
CA SER A 20 -10.63 1.54 14.68
C SER A 20 -11.40 1.27 15.98
N GLY A 21 -10.90 0.32 16.78
CA GLY A 21 -11.51 -0.07 18.06
C GLY A 21 -12.79 -0.90 17.94
N ALA A 22 -13.33 -1.12 16.74
CA ALA A 22 -14.56 -1.86 16.56
C ALA A 22 -14.35 -3.37 16.79
N SER A 23 -15.34 -4.00 17.43
CA SER A 23 -15.30 -5.43 17.77
C SER A 23 -16.59 -6.16 17.35
N PRO A 24 -16.95 -6.15 16.05
CA PRO A 24 -18.19 -6.78 15.60
C PRO A 24 -18.12 -8.31 15.65
N VAL A 25 -19.28 -8.95 15.80
CA VAL A 25 -19.44 -10.40 15.59
C VAL A 25 -20.12 -10.62 14.24
N ILE A 26 -19.39 -11.22 13.29
CA ILE A 26 -19.85 -11.56 11.95
C ILE A 26 -20.11 -13.06 11.93
N LYS A 27 -21.36 -13.46 11.73
CA LYS A 27 -21.77 -14.87 11.85
C LYS A 27 -22.59 -15.35 10.67
N ASN A 28 -22.34 -16.59 10.24
CA ASN A 28 -23.08 -17.27 9.18
C ASN A 28 -23.10 -16.50 7.84
N CYS A 29 -22.00 -15.81 7.51
CA CYS A 29 -21.91 -14.98 6.31
C CYS A 29 -21.12 -15.69 5.19
N LEU A 30 -21.54 -15.48 3.94
CA LEU A 30 -20.75 -15.78 2.76
C LEU A 30 -20.24 -14.45 2.18
N ILE A 31 -18.93 -14.25 2.17
CA ILE A 31 -18.25 -13.04 1.68
C ILE A 31 -17.35 -13.46 0.55
N ARG A 32 -17.73 -13.14 -0.68
CA ARG A 32 -17.05 -13.70 -1.84
C ARG A 32 -16.95 -12.80 -3.04
N ASP A 33 -15.98 -13.13 -3.90
CA ASP A 33 -15.79 -12.50 -5.20
C ASP A 33 -15.55 -10.98 -5.10
N ASN A 34 -14.97 -10.53 -3.98
CA ASN A 34 -14.61 -9.13 -3.77
C ASN A 34 -13.17 -8.88 -4.21
N SER A 35 -12.95 -7.80 -4.95
CA SER A 35 -11.63 -7.40 -5.42
C SER A 35 -11.41 -5.92 -5.19
N ILE A 36 -10.25 -5.58 -4.65
CA ILE A 36 -9.78 -4.19 -4.55
C ILE A 36 -8.48 -4.03 -5.34
N LEU A 37 -8.27 -2.84 -5.88
CA LEU A 37 -7.09 -2.47 -6.66
C LEU A 37 -6.55 -1.15 -6.11
N GLY A 38 -5.29 -1.17 -5.69
CA GLY A 38 -4.54 0.05 -5.37
C GLY A 38 -4.39 0.93 -6.61
N GLY A 39 -4.40 2.24 -6.42
CA GLY A 39 -4.30 3.21 -7.49
C GLY A 39 -2.97 3.12 -8.24
N PHE A 40 -2.97 3.51 -9.50
CA PHE A 40 -1.74 3.54 -10.30
C PHE A 40 -0.97 4.83 -10.07
N GLY A 41 0.35 4.71 -10.05
CA GLY A 41 1.24 5.86 -9.99
C GLY A 41 1.31 6.60 -11.33
N GLY A 42 1.38 7.92 -11.26
CA GLY A 42 1.53 8.81 -12.40
C GLY A 42 2.91 8.71 -13.05
N THR A 43 3.01 9.13 -14.30
CA THR A 43 4.31 9.23 -14.98
C THR A 43 5.00 10.53 -14.56
N GLY A 44 6.29 10.44 -14.22
CA GLY A 44 7.11 11.61 -13.93
C GLY A 44 7.31 12.47 -15.18
N TYR A 45 7.36 13.79 -15.00
CA TYR A 45 7.63 14.71 -16.10
C TYR A 45 9.06 14.53 -16.61
N SER A 46 9.24 14.67 -17.92
CA SER A 46 10.56 14.64 -18.52
C SER A 46 11.38 15.88 -18.14
N ALA A 47 12.69 15.72 -18.22
CA ALA A 47 13.67 16.77 -18.00
C ALA A 47 13.55 17.89 -19.04
N ASP A 48 14.19 19.02 -18.74
CA ASP A 48 14.50 20.09 -19.69
C ASP A 48 15.94 20.60 -19.46
N GLU A 49 16.33 21.70 -20.13
CA GLU A 49 17.67 22.32 -20.01
C GLU A 49 18.06 22.65 -18.56
N PHE A 50 17.08 22.95 -17.70
CA PHE A 50 17.30 23.48 -16.35
C PHE A 50 16.82 22.55 -15.22
N HIS A 51 16.11 21.47 -15.53
CA HIS A 51 15.50 20.58 -14.55
C HIS A 51 15.71 19.11 -14.91
N ASN A 52 16.08 18.28 -13.92
CA ASN A 52 16.02 16.84 -14.08
C ASN A 52 14.58 16.35 -14.24
N ALA A 53 14.42 15.13 -14.75
CA ALA A 53 13.12 14.50 -14.82
C ALA A 53 12.57 14.16 -13.43
N GLY A 54 11.24 14.14 -13.30
CA GLY A 54 10.57 13.61 -12.12
C GLY A 54 10.60 12.09 -12.06
N ARG A 55 10.63 11.52 -10.85
CA ARG A 55 10.42 10.09 -10.64
C ARG A 55 8.99 9.69 -11.03
N GLY A 56 8.80 8.42 -11.35
CA GLY A 56 7.46 7.87 -11.45
C GLY A 56 6.76 7.88 -10.09
N GLY A 57 5.46 8.12 -10.12
CA GLY A 57 4.58 8.00 -8.96
C GLY A 57 4.48 6.56 -8.51
N TRP A 58 4.38 6.33 -7.22
CA TRP A 58 4.35 5.02 -6.61
C TRP A 58 3.02 4.33 -6.87
N GLY A 59 3.01 2.99 -6.90
CA GLY A 59 1.77 2.24 -6.89
C GLY A 59 1.07 2.37 -5.53
N GLY A 60 -0.26 2.42 -5.52
CA GLY A 60 -1.04 2.39 -4.28
C GLY A 60 -1.06 1.00 -3.64
N TRP A 61 -1.10 0.92 -2.32
CA TRP A 61 -1.28 -0.36 -1.61
C TRP A 61 -2.74 -0.84 -1.67
N ALA A 62 -2.97 -2.12 -1.32
CA ALA A 62 -4.31 -2.67 -1.22
C ALA A 62 -4.43 -3.64 -0.04
N TYR A 63 -5.36 -3.39 0.90
CA TYR A 63 -5.50 -4.17 2.13
C TYR A 63 -6.91 -4.77 2.28
N GLY A 64 -6.98 -6.10 2.42
CA GLY A 64 -8.23 -6.78 2.74
C GLY A 64 -9.17 -6.83 1.55
N GLY A 65 -8.95 -7.75 0.61
CA GLY A 65 -9.72 -7.79 -0.64
C GLY A 65 -11.23 -7.89 -0.46
N ALA A 66 -11.67 -8.45 0.66
CA ALA A 66 -13.03 -8.30 1.15
C ALA A 66 -13.13 -7.53 2.47
N ILE A 67 -12.29 -7.83 3.45
CA ILE A 67 -12.44 -7.31 4.80
C ILE A 67 -11.16 -6.62 5.25
N TYR A 68 -11.28 -5.34 5.60
CA TYR A 68 -10.21 -4.59 6.25
C TYR A 68 -10.57 -4.36 7.72
N CYS A 69 -9.65 -4.62 8.63
CA CYS A 69 -9.78 -4.35 10.06
C CYS A 69 -8.72 -3.36 10.50
N ASP A 70 -9.18 -2.17 10.87
CA ASP A 70 -8.34 -1.02 11.24
C ASP A 70 -7.71 -1.19 12.63
N VAL A 71 -6.81 -0.26 13.03
CA VAL A 71 -6.07 -0.28 14.30
C VAL A 71 -6.96 -0.58 15.50
N THR A 72 -6.48 -1.36 16.47
CA THR A 72 -7.17 -1.67 17.74
C THR A 72 -8.53 -2.36 17.61
N SER A 73 -8.91 -2.84 16.42
CA SER A 73 -10.12 -3.64 16.23
C SER A 73 -9.99 -5.05 16.80
N SER A 74 -11.13 -5.68 17.11
CA SER A 74 -11.18 -7.06 17.62
C SER A 74 -12.43 -7.80 17.09
N PRO A 75 -12.53 -8.01 15.77
CA PRO A 75 -13.69 -8.68 15.20
C PRO A 75 -13.70 -10.18 15.51
N THR A 76 -14.90 -10.77 15.55
CA THR A 76 -15.09 -12.22 15.68
C THR A 76 -15.87 -12.76 14.48
N PHE A 77 -15.34 -13.77 13.81
CA PHE A 77 -15.98 -14.48 12.70
C PHE A 77 -16.42 -15.87 13.14
N ILE A 78 -17.70 -16.22 12.90
CA ILE A 78 -18.29 -17.50 13.30
C ILE A 78 -19.05 -18.12 12.12
N ASN A 79 -18.71 -19.34 11.71
CA ASN A 79 -19.39 -20.05 10.61
C ASN A 79 -19.43 -19.25 9.29
N CYS A 80 -18.36 -18.50 8.99
CA CYS A 80 -18.29 -17.68 7.78
C CYS A 80 -17.53 -18.39 6.66
N ARG A 81 -17.88 -18.06 5.42
CA ARG A 81 -17.16 -18.49 4.22
C ARG A 81 -16.64 -17.23 3.52
N ILE A 82 -15.32 -17.02 3.52
CA ILE A 82 -14.67 -15.86 2.91
C ILE A 82 -13.90 -16.37 1.70
N ILE A 83 -14.50 -16.28 0.51
CA ILE A 83 -14.00 -17.01 -0.67
C ILE A 83 -13.75 -16.17 -1.93
N ASP A 84 -12.75 -16.52 -2.72
CA ASP A 84 -12.46 -15.91 -4.04
C ASP A 84 -12.29 -14.38 -3.98
N ASN A 85 -11.68 -13.88 -2.90
CA ASN A 85 -11.44 -12.45 -2.71
C ASN A 85 -9.98 -12.10 -3.03
N GLN A 86 -9.74 -10.90 -3.56
CA GLN A 86 -8.44 -10.45 -4.06
C GLN A 86 -8.11 -9.03 -3.61
N ALA A 87 -6.86 -8.82 -3.20
CA ALA A 87 -6.27 -7.51 -3.05
C ALA A 87 -5.14 -7.41 -4.08
N ILE A 88 -5.13 -6.35 -4.88
CA ILE A 88 -4.15 -6.15 -5.95
C ILE A 88 -3.49 -4.79 -5.71
N GLY A 89 -2.17 -4.77 -5.57
CA GLY A 89 -1.41 -3.53 -5.46
C GLY A 89 -1.41 -2.76 -6.77
N GLY A 90 -1.29 -1.44 -6.67
CA GLY A 90 -1.19 -0.54 -7.80
C GLY A 90 0.15 -0.68 -8.53
N VAL A 91 0.15 -0.33 -9.81
CA VAL A 91 1.37 -0.28 -10.63
C VAL A 91 1.95 1.13 -10.54
N GLY A 92 3.21 1.24 -10.12
CA GLY A 92 3.96 2.50 -10.17
C GLY A 92 4.21 2.99 -11.60
N GLY A 93 4.25 4.30 -11.77
CA GLY A 93 4.42 4.96 -13.05
C GLY A 93 5.86 4.97 -13.55
N ASN A 94 6.05 5.37 -14.80
CA ASN A 94 7.38 5.50 -15.39
C ASN A 94 8.06 6.78 -14.89
N GLY A 95 9.40 6.74 -14.77
CA GLY A 95 10.19 7.96 -14.58
C GLY A 95 10.24 8.78 -15.86
N GLY A 96 10.40 10.09 -15.74
CA GLY A 96 10.55 10.97 -16.89
C GLY A 96 11.86 10.74 -17.62
N THR A 97 11.91 11.11 -18.91
CA THR A 97 13.08 10.92 -19.77
C THR A 97 14.07 12.07 -19.66
N TRP A 98 15.32 11.83 -20.09
CA TRP A 98 16.40 12.82 -20.11
C TRP A 98 16.23 13.81 -21.26
N ASP A 99 16.89 14.96 -21.14
CA ASP A 99 16.97 16.00 -22.15
C ASP A 99 18.44 16.19 -22.61
N PRO A 100 18.71 16.31 -23.93
CA PRO A 100 20.07 16.49 -24.45
C PRO A 100 20.79 17.75 -24.02
N GLU A 101 20.06 18.79 -23.64
CA GLU A 101 20.58 20.12 -23.32
C GLU A 101 20.95 20.26 -21.84
N GLY A 102 20.55 19.30 -20.98
CA GLY A 102 21.08 19.26 -19.61
C GLY A 102 20.49 18.18 -18.70
N GLY A 103 19.17 18.13 -18.55
CA GLY A 103 18.54 17.37 -17.48
C GLY A 103 18.53 15.85 -17.68
N ARG A 104 18.60 15.08 -16.59
CA ARG A 104 18.68 13.61 -16.64
C ARG A 104 17.35 12.92 -16.39
N ALA A 105 17.20 11.72 -16.97
CA ALA A 105 16.06 10.84 -16.75
C ALA A 105 15.97 10.39 -15.30
N ASN A 106 14.78 10.05 -14.81
CA ASN A 106 14.57 9.56 -13.44
C ASN A 106 14.00 8.14 -13.40
N HIS A 107 13.93 7.56 -12.21
CA HIS A 107 13.48 6.18 -12.03
C HIS A 107 11.95 6.07 -11.98
N GLY A 108 11.42 4.87 -12.29
CA GLY A 108 9.99 4.58 -12.15
C GLY A 108 9.54 4.45 -10.70
N GLY A 109 8.24 4.51 -10.47
CA GLY A 109 7.63 4.38 -9.14
C GLY A 109 7.44 2.95 -8.66
N ASN A 110 7.95 1.95 -9.39
CA ASN A 110 8.20 0.59 -8.88
C ASN A 110 9.70 0.34 -8.62
N TRP A 111 10.54 1.37 -8.73
CA TRP A 111 11.99 1.25 -8.63
C TRP A 111 12.48 1.56 -7.22
N SER A 112 12.95 0.54 -6.53
CA SER A 112 13.58 0.63 -5.22
C SER A 112 14.96 -0.02 -5.30
N ARG A 113 16.00 0.81 -5.30
CA ARG A 113 17.34 0.31 -5.02
C ARG A 113 17.85 1.06 -3.81
N ALA A 114 18.34 0.30 -2.84
CA ALA A 114 19.25 0.83 -1.85
C ALA A 114 20.51 1.35 -2.59
N GLU A 115 20.98 2.54 -2.21
CA GLU A 115 22.19 3.19 -2.76
C GLU A 115 22.03 3.70 -4.20
N TRP A 116 21.46 4.91 -4.34
CA TRP A 116 21.22 5.52 -5.65
C TRP A 116 21.38 7.05 -5.61
N TRP A 117 21.54 7.66 -6.79
CA TRP A 117 21.51 9.12 -6.97
C TRP A 117 20.07 9.61 -6.99
N ASP A 118 19.63 10.16 -5.88
CA ASP A 118 18.42 10.96 -5.82
C ASP A 118 18.61 12.20 -6.68
N ARG A 119 17.71 12.39 -7.64
CA ARG A 119 17.76 13.47 -8.63
C ARG A 119 16.63 14.41 -8.31
N ASP A 120 16.99 15.59 -7.82
CA ASP A 120 16.05 16.66 -7.54
C ASP A 120 15.42 17.08 -8.86
N PRO A 121 14.11 16.92 -9.03
CA PRO A 121 13.47 17.20 -10.29
C PRO A 121 13.19 18.72 -10.43
N GLU A 122 13.34 19.53 -9.37
CA GLU A 122 13.23 21.00 -9.44
C GLU A 122 14.57 21.68 -9.80
N THR A 123 15.66 20.93 -9.93
CA THR A 123 16.99 21.46 -10.28
C THR A 123 17.79 20.47 -11.15
N LEU A 124 19.05 20.79 -11.47
CA LEU A 124 20.00 19.85 -12.08
C LEU A 124 20.82 19.06 -11.04
N ASP A 125 20.56 19.24 -9.74
CA ASP A 125 21.34 18.64 -8.67
C ASP A 125 20.99 17.15 -8.45
N TRP A 126 21.93 16.44 -7.83
CA TRP A 126 21.73 15.09 -7.34
C TRP A 126 22.51 14.82 -6.06
N VAL A 127 22.00 13.91 -5.25
CA VAL A 127 22.63 13.49 -4.00
C VAL A 127 22.69 11.97 -3.97
N TRP A 128 23.82 11.43 -3.53
CA TRP A 128 23.92 10.01 -3.25
C TRP A 128 23.22 9.70 -1.94
N VAL A 129 22.20 8.85 -1.98
CA VAL A 129 21.49 8.38 -0.79
C VAL A 129 22.00 7.01 -0.42
N GLN A 130 22.52 6.86 0.80
CA GLN A 130 22.90 5.56 1.35
C GLN A 130 21.68 4.90 1.99
N GLY A 131 21.15 3.86 1.36
CA GLY A 131 19.89 3.21 1.74
C GLY A 131 18.80 3.39 0.67
N ASP A 132 17.58 3.00 1.03
CA ASP A 132 16.42 3.06 0.14
C ASP A 132 16.01 4.51 -0.15
N LEU A 133 15.68 4.83 -1.41
CA LEU A 133 15.18 6.16 -1.84
C LEU A 133 13.74 6.48 -1.38
N TRP A 134 13.17 5.67 -0.50
CA TRP A 134 11.79 5.80 -0.08
C TRP A 134 11.75 6.48 1.28
N GLU A 135 10.99 7.56 1.37
CA GLU A 135 10.68 8.18 2.65
C GLU A 135 9.67 7.30 3.39
N VAL A 136 10.00 6.90 4.62
CA VAL A 136 8.96 6.51 5.57
C VAL A 136 8.13 7.76 5.79
N TRP A 137 6.93 7.81 5.20
CA TRP A 137 5.92 8.77 5.61
C TRP A 137 5.56 8.44 7.06
N LEU A 138 6.35 8.92 8.02
CA LEU A 138 5.84 9.15 9.37
C LEU A 138 4.67 10.08 9.13
N THR A 139 3.45 9.56 9.24
CA THR A 139 2.27 10.42 9.19
C THR A 139 2.51 11.51 10.22
N THR A 140 2.74 12.72 9.72
CA THR A 140 2.91 13.88 10.57
C THR A 140 1.56 14.09 11.25
N TYR A 141 1.46 13.53 12.44
CA TYR A 141 0.42 13.82 13.39
C TYR A 141 0.54 15.31 13.74
N ILE A 142 -0.28 16.13 13.11
CA ILE A 142 -0.76 17.37 13.71
C ILE A 142 -2.14 17.04 14.25
N ALA A 143 -2.24 16.96 15.58
CA ALA A 143 -3.50 16.86 16.29
C ALA A 143 -4.43 17.99 15.84
N GLY A 144 -5.49 17.67 15.10
CA GLY A 144 -6.46 18.68 14.68
C GLY A 144 -7.51 18.20 13.69
N ASP A 145 -7.13 17.43 12.66
CA ASP A 145 -8.04 17.15 11.56
C ASP A 145 -8.39 15.66 11.45
N THR A 146 -9.69 15.40 11.39
CA THR A 146 -10.30 14.08 11.26
C THR A 146 -10.12 13.57 9.84
N TYR A 147 -8.94 13.04 9.54
CA TYR A 147 -8.72 12.25 8.33
C TYR A 147 -8.02 10.94 8.68
N TRP A 148 -8.68 9.85 8.28
CA TRP A 148 -8.38 8.46 8.60
C TRP A 148 -6.95 8.07 8.23
N GLN A 149 -6.16 7.71 9.24
CA GLN A 149 -4.82 7.17 9.06
C GLN A 149 -4.85 5.66 9.28
N GLY A 150 -4.95 4.90 8.18
CA GLY A 150 -4.44 3.53 8.17
C GLY A 150 -2.94 3.55 8.48
N ASP A 151 -2.42 2.46 9.05
CA ASP A 151 -1.01 2.33 9.43
C ASP A 151 -0.10 2.81 8.29
N PRO A 152 0.68 3.90 8.49
CA PRO A 152 1.61 4.35 7.47
C PRO A 152 2.68 3.30 7.20
N TYR A 153 3.14 3.28 5.95
CA TYR A 153 4.22 2.50 5.36
C TYR A 153 5.38 2.16 6.33
N ILE A 154 5.35 0.97 6.95
CA ILE A 154 6.50 0.41 7.69
C ILE A 154 7.08 -0.77 6.89
N GLY A 155 8.04 -0.51 6.01
CA GLY A 155 8.98 -1.54 5.52
C GLY A 155 9.36 -1.51 4.04
N ASP A 156 10.15 -2.52 3.65
CA ASP A 156 10.74 -2.81 2.33
C ASP A 156 9.74 -2.85 1.15
N TYR A 157 9.94 -2.04 0.09
CA TYR A 157 9.09 -1.79 -1.11
C TYR A 157 8.26 -2.95 -1.71
N ARG A 158 8.52 -4.20 -1.33
CA ARG A 158 7.61 -5.34 -1.51
C ARG A 158 6.19 -5.07 -0.98
N TRP A 159 5.97 -4.00 -0.20
CA TRP A 159 4.67 -3.48 0.28
C TRP A 159 3.79 -2.74 -0.74
N TYR A 160 4.21 -2.57 -1.99
CA TYR A 160 3.31 -2.18 -3.10
C TYR A 160 2.41 -3.32 -3.61
N SER A 161 2.21 -4.33 -2.76
CA SER A 161 1.44 -5.54 -3.07
C SER A 161 0.05 -5.45 -2.46
N GLY A 162 -0.89 -6.20 -3.02
CA GLY A 162 -2.16 -6.43 -2.35
C GLY A 162 -2.00 -7.46 -1.23
N TYR A 163 -2.48 -7.13 -0.04
CA TYR A 163 -2.39 -7.96 1.15
C TYR A 163 -3.75 -8.41 1.66
N GLY A 164 -3.80 -9.65 2.15
CA GLY A 164 -5.01 -10.21 2.74
C GLY A 164 -6.12 -10.30 1.71
N GLY A 165 -5.94 -11.10 0.65
CA GLY A 165 -6.93 -11.24 -0.44
C GLY A 165 -8.36 -11.44 0.08
N GLY A 166 -8.53 -12.16 1.20
CA GLY A 166 -9.76 -12.16 1.98
C GLY A 166 -9.83 -11.07 3.07
N VAL A 167 -8.97 -11.18 4.09
CA VAL A 167 -9.02 -10.34 5.30
C VAL A 167 -7.63 -9.76 5.59
N PHE A 168 -7.58 -8.46 5.91
CA PHE A 168 -6.42 -7.78 6.46
C PHE A 168 -6.72 -7.26 7.86
N ILE A 169 -5.74 -7.37 8.76
CA ILE A 169 -5.84 -6.91 10.15
C ILE A 169 -4.60 -6.11 10.51
N ASN A 170 -4.84 -4.86 10.92
CA ASN A 170 -3.83 -3.89 11.26
C ASN A 170 -3.00 -4.27 12.52
N ARG A 171 -1.76 -3.78 12.64
CA ARG A 171 -0.75 -4.15 13.65
C ARG A 171 -1.17 -3.92 15.10
N ALA A 172 -2.02 -2.92 15.37
CA ALA A 172 -2.49 -2.58 16.71
C ALA A 172 -3.73 -3.37 17.18
N SER A 173 -4.26 -4.25 16.33
CA SER A 173 -5.50 -5.00 16.59
C SER A 173 -5.23 -6.32 17.32
N VAL A 174 -6.22 -6.79 18.09
CA VAL A 174 -6.15 -8.08 18.77
C VAL A 174 -6.46 -9.19 17.77
N ALA A 175 -5.88 -10.37 17.95
CA ALA A 175 -6.19 -11.53 17.11
C ALA A 175 -7.70 -11.78 17.06
N PRO A 176 -8.30 -11.81 15.86
CA PRO A 176 -9.74 -12.02 15.72
C PRO A 176 -10.12 -13.40 16.23
N GLY A 177 -11.30 -13.52 16.82
CA GLY A 177 -11.87 -14.84 17.09
C GLY A 177 -12.31 -15.46 15.77
N ILE A 178 -11.68 -16.55 15.32
CA ILE A 178 -12.07 -17.28 14.10
C ILE A 178 -12.60 -18.65 14.50
N ASN A 179 -13.89 -18.88 14.31
CA ASN A 179 -14.55 -20.12 14.69
C ASN A 179 -15.27 -20.74 13.49
N ASN A 180 -14.86 -21.95 13.10
CA ASN A 180 -15.50 -22.73 12.03
C ASN A 180 -15.67 -21.93 10.72
N CYS A 181 -14.64 -21.19 10.32
CA CYS A 181 -14.66 -20.38 9.10
C CYS A 181 -13.83 -21.02 7.98
N LEU A 182 -14.26 -20.84 6.74
CA LEU A 182 -13.54 -21.28 5.54
C LEU A 182 -12.98 -20.07 4.79
N PHE A 183 -11.70 -20.13 4.44
CA PHE A 183 -11.01 -19.15 3.59
C PHE A 183 -10.44 -19.84 2.36
N TYR A 184 -10.87 -19.46 1.17
CA TYR A 184 -10.51 -20.15 -0.07
C TYR A 184 -10.73 -19.27 -1.29
N PRO A 185 -9.85 -19.18 -2.29
CA PRO A 185 -8.62 -19.92 -2.44
C PRO A 185 -7.44 -19.10 -1.90
N VAL A 186 -6.41 -19.79 -1.42
CA VAL A 186 -5.36 -19.24 -0.54
C VAL A 186 -4.31 -18.38 -1.28
N TRP A 187 -4.62 -17.87 -2.48
CA TRP A 187 -3.62 -17.31 -3.42
C TRP A 187 -2.95 -16.02 -2.96
N VAL A 188 -3.56 -15.29 -2.03
CA VAL A 188 -2.91 -14.18 -1.34
C VAL A 188 -2.88 -14.55 0.12
N VAL A 189 -1.80 -15.24 0.47
CA VAL A 189 -1.40 -15.61 1.83
C VAL A 189 -1.79 -14.49 2.78
N TRP A 190 -2.58 -14.87 3.77
CA TRP A 190 -2.77 -14.15 5.02
C TRP A 190 -1.51 -13.39 5.38
N MET A 191 -1.44 -12.10 5.04
CA MET A 191 -0.55 -11.21 5.75
C MET A 191 -1.37 -10.56 6.84
N LEU A 192 -1.88 -11.42 7.72
CA LEU A 192 -1.54 -11.20 9.11
C LEU A 192 -0.03 -11.25 9.12
N ARG A 193 0.62 -10.12 9.40
CA ARG A 193 1.99 -10.01 9.92
C ARG A 193 2.86 -11.30 9.88
N PRO A 194 4.11 -11.27 9.35
CA PRO A 194 5.04 -12.43 9.41
C PRO A 194 5.20 -13.06 10.82
N ASP A 195 4.82 -12.33 11.87
CA ASP A 195 4.81 -12.69 13.29
C ASP A 195 3.43 -13.13 13.85
N PHE A 196 2.39 -13.24 13.02
CA PHE A 196 1.04 -13.60 13.44
C PHE A 196 0.71 -15.06 13.11
N ASN A 197 0.74 -15.92 14.13
CA ASN A 197 0.28 -17.29 14.01
C ASN A 197 -1.23 -17.36 14.20
N ILE A 198 -1.99 -17.68 13.14
CA ILE A 198 -3.29 -18.33 13.32
C ILE A 198 -3.00 -19.80 13.64
N LEU A 199 -3.37 -20.22 14.84
CA LEU A 199 -3.62 -21.64 15.11
C LEU A 199 -4.92 -22.01 14.37
N ILE A 200 -4.79 -22.69 13.24
CA ILE A 200 -5.90 -23.33 12.51
C ILE A 200 -6.16 -24.70 13.15
#